data_AF-A0A1S9AW40-F1
#
_entry.id   AF-A0A1S9AW40-F1
#
_cell.length_a   1.000
_cell.length_b   1.000
_cell.length_c   1.000
_cell.angle_alpha   90.00
_cell.angle_beta   90.00
_cell.angle_gamma   90.00
#
_symmetry.space_group_name_H-M   'P 1'
#
loop_
_entity.id
_entity.type
_entity.pdbx_description
1 polymer ?
#
loop_
_entity_poly.entity_id
_entity_poly.type
_entity_poly.pdbx_seq_one_letter_code
_entity_poly.pdbx_strand_id
1 'polypeptide(L)'
;MLAQVRYYFGLDQAALAAYLGIAPGLVGHLEAGRRNVSGTVLQRLLPLAQQLPATPEVSEAAESEPPGLVGPASGPLEARLDYCRHHIARLRRELRPLLEAAEVARRWQQALPALLAAAEPGSPAHDWLLRRRQAAAAALDAEASARYHLLRVRAEALEAEGAALTALLNAPADR
;
A
#
# COMPACT_ATOMS: atom_id res chain seq x y z
N MET A 1 -15.39 13.49 -31.40
CA MET A 1 -16.54 12.62 -31.02
C MET A 1 -16.16 11.14 -30.97
N LEU A 2 -15.71 10.47 -32.06
CA LEU A 2 -15.32 9.04 -32.01
C LEU A 2 -14.24 8.76 -30.94
N ALA A 3 -13.16 9.53 -30.94
CA ALA A 3 -12.08 9.38 -29.95
C ALA A 3 -12.57 9.61 -28.51
N GLN A 4 -13.59 10.45 -28.32
CA GLN A 4 -14.17 10.76 -27.01
C GLN A 4 -15.07 9.63 -26.51
N VAL A 5 -15.90 9.05 -27.39
CA VAL A 5 -16.65 7.81 -27.12
C VAL A 5 -15.69 6.68 -26.78
N ARG A 6 -14.63 6.52 -27.58
CA ARG A 6 -13.62 5.48 -27.36
C ARG A 6 -12.95 5.62 -26.00
N TYR A 7 -12.53 6.83 -25.63
CA TYR A 7 -11.90 7.11 -24.36
C TYR A 7 -12.86 6.89 -23.18
N TYR A 8 -14.09 7.41 -23.25
CA TYR A 8 -15.05 7.32 -22.16
C TYR A 8 -15.46 5.87 -21.83
N PHE A 9 -15.62 5.02 -22.85
CA PHE A 9 -16.00 3.62 -22.67
C PHE A 9 -14.80 2.66 -22.59
N GLY A 10 -13.56 3.17 -22.62
CA GLY A 10 -12.36 2.34 -22.60
C GLY A 10 -12.23 1.38 -23.80
N LEU A 11 -12.84 1.73 -24.93
CA LEU A 11 -12.79 0.89 -26.14
C LEU A 11 -11.43 1.03 -26.83
N ASP A 12 -10.92 -0.04 -27.42
CA ASP A 12 -9.85 0.07 -28.42
C ASP A 12 -10.44 0.29 -29.84
N GLN A 13 -9.58 0.52 -30.83
CA GLN A 13 -10.04 0.77 -32.21
C GLN A 13 -10.71 -0.47 -32.83
N ALA A 14 -10.31 -1.68 -32.42
CA ALA A 14 -10.88 -2.92 -32.95
C ALA A 14 -12.29 -3.18 -32.38
N ALA A 15 -12.49 -2.96 -31.09
CA ALA A 15 -13.77 -3.04 -30.41
C ALA A 15 -14.75 -2.00 -30.95
N LEU A 16 -14.30 -0.76 -31.17
CA LEU A 16 -15.12 0.27 -31.80
C LEU A 16 -15.46 -0.08 -33.26
N ALA A 17 -14.51 -0.64 -34.01
CA ALA A 17 -14.74 -1.07 -35.39
C ALA A 17 -15.76 -2.21 -35.46
N ALA A 18 -15.67 -3.19 -34.56
CA ALA A 18 -16.61 -4.30 -34.44
C ALA A 18 -18.02 -3.80 -34.11
N TYR A 19 -18.14 -2.87 -33.16
CA TYR A 19 -19.43 -2.24 -32.81
C TYR A 19 -20.04 -1.46 -33.99
N LEU A 20 -19.21 -0.69 -34.70
CA LEU A 20 -19.66 0.10 -35.85
C LEU A 20 -19.86 -0.74 -37.13
N GLY A 21 -19.39 -1.99 -37.15
CA GLY A 21 -19.43 -2.90 -38.30
C GLY A 21 -18.55 -2.43 -39.47
N ILE A 22 -17.37 -1.88 -39.17
CA ILE A 22 -16.40 -1.38 -40.16
C ILE A 22 -15.01 -2.02 -39.95
N ALA A 23 -14.10 -1.84 -40.91
CA ALA A 23 -12.72 -2.32 -40.77
C ALA A 23 -11.94 -1.51 -39.71
N PRO A 24 -11.07 -2.13 -38.89
CA PRO A 24 -10.29 -1.43 -37.85
C PRO A 24 -9.45 -0.25 -38.36
N GLY A 25 -8.81 -0.41 -39.53
CA GLY A 25 -8.03 0.67 -40.15
C GLY A 25 -8.86 1.88 -40.54
N LEU A 26 -10.18 1.73 -40.72
CA LEU A 26 -11.07 2.84 -41.03
C LEU A 26 -11.31 3.74 -39.81
N VAL A 27 -11.30 3.18 -38.58
CA VAL A 27 -11.50 3.95 -37.35
C VAL A 27 -10.43 5.02 -37.18
N GLY A 28 -9.15 4.66 -37.36
CA GLY A 28 -8.05 5.62 -37.28
C GLY A 28 -8.12 6.73 -38.33
N HIS A 29 -8.58 6.40 -39.55
CA HIS A 29 -8.80 7.41 -40.60
C HIS A 29 -9.97 8.35 -40.29
N LEU A 30 -11.03 7.85 -39.66
CA LEU A 30 -12.17 8.65 -39.21
C LEU A 30 -11.81 9.54 -38.00
N GLU A 31 -11.04 9.02 -37.04
CA GLU A 31 -10.52 9.79 -35.89
C GLU A 31 -9.58 10.91 -36.33
N ALA A 32 -8.71 10.66 -37.32
CA ALA A 32 -7.78 11.64 -37.87
C ALA A 32 -8.42 12.62 -38.87
N GLY A 33 -9.74 12.56 -39.09
CA GLY A 33 -10.45 13.42 -40.03
C GLY A 33 -10.06 13.20 -41.51
N ARG A 34 -9.38 12.10 -41.83
CA ARG A 34 -8.93 11.79 -43.20
C ARG A 34 -10.04 11.19 -44.06
N ARG A 35 -11.14 10.75 -43.45
CA ARG A 35 -12.36 10.28 -44.12
C ARG A 35 -13.61 10.80 -43.44
N ASN A 36 -14.64 11.03 -44.24
CA ASN A 36 -15.96 11.41 -43.76
C ASN A 36 -16.69 10.20 -43.15
N VAL A 37 -17.36 10.44 -42.03
CA VAL A 37 -18.21 9.44 -41.36
C VAL A 37 -19.47 9.23 -42.20
N SER A 38 -19.77 7.99 -42.56
CA SER A 38 -21.00 7.67 -43.29
C SER A 38 -22.23 7.80 -42.37
N GLY A 39 -23.40 8.07 -42.95
CA GLY A 39 -24.66 8.18 -42.19
C GLY A 39 -24.96 6.95 -41.35
N THR A 40 -24.65 5.74 -41.85
CA THR A 40 -24.83 4.48 -41.11
C THR A 40 -23.90 4.37 -39.91
N VAL A 41 -22.64 4.81 -40.03
CA VAL A 41 -21.69 4.83 -38.91
C VAL A 41 -22.11 5.87 -37.87
N LEU A 42 -22.59 7.04 -38.32
CA LEU A 42 -23.11 8.08 -37.44
C LEU A 42 -24.34 7.58 -36.64
N GLN A 43 -25.27 6.89 -37.30
CA GLN A 43 -26.45 6.30 -36.65
C GLN A 43 -26.09 5.25 -35.60
N ARG A 44 -25.08 4.40 -35.86
CA ARG A 44 -24.60 3.41 -34.89
C ARG A 44 -23.82 4.05 -33.73
N LEU A 45 -23.13 5.16 -33.98
CA LEU A 45 -22.36 5.87 -32.96
C LEU A 45 -23.25 6.71 -32.02
N LEU A 46 -24.41 7.16 -32.50
CA LEU A 46 -25.29 8.09 -31.79
C LEU A 46 -25.71 7.60 -30.39
N PRO A 47 -26.11 6.33 -30.18
CA PRO A 47 -26.48 5.84 -28.85
C PRO A 47 -25.33 5.95 -27.84
N LEU A 48 -24.08 5.65 -28.24
CA LEU A 48 -22.92 5.80 -27.36
C LEU A 48 -22.57 7.27 -27.12
N ALA A 49 -22.70 8.12 -28.13
CA ALA A 49 -22.46 9.55 -27.99
C ALA A 49 -23.46 10.23 -27.05
N GLN A 50 -24.70 9.75 -26.97
CA GLN A 50 -25.74 10.26 -26.06
C GLN A 50 -25.46 9.93 -24.58
N GLN A 51 -24.62 8.93 -24.30
CA GLN A 51 -24.24 8.52 -22.95
C GLN A 51 -22.97 9.24 -22.45
N LEU A 52 -22.36 10.09 -23.29
CA LEU A 52 -21.24 10.91 -22.88
C LEU A 52 -21.73 12.03 -21.93
N PRO A 53 -21.02 12.28 -20.82
CA PRO A 53 -21.35 13.40 -19.96
C PRO A 53 -21.14 14.72 -20.70
N ALA A 54 -22.06 15.67 -20.51
CA ALA A 54 -22.04 16.97 -21.18
C ALA A 54 -20.80 17.81 -20.80
N THR A 55 -20.22 17.53 -19.64
CA THR A 55 -18.96 18.10 -19.15
C THR A 55 -18.14 16.96 -18.55
N PRO A 56 -16.85 16.80 -18.88
CA PRO A 56 -16.01 15.83 -18.18
C PRO A 56 -15.91 16.28 -16.72
N GLU A 57 -16.61 15.61 -15.81
CA GLU A 57 -16.48 15.84 -14.39
C GLU A 57 -15.06 15.42 -13.97
N VAL A 58 -14.18 16.41 -13.79
CA VAL A 58 -12.98 16.23 -12.99
C VAL A 58 -13.47 16.17 -11.55
N SER A 59 -13.91 14.97 -11.15
CA SER A 59 -14.43 14.76 -9.81
C SER A 59 -13.25 14.69 -8.84
N GLU A 60 -13.00 15.77 -8.09
CA GLU A 60 -12.22 15.75 -6.84
C GLU A 60 -13.03 15.04 -5.72
N ALA A 61 -13.67 13.92 -6.05
CA ALA A 61 -14.50 13.20 -5.12
C ALA A 61 -13.62 12.38 -4.18
N ALA A 62 -13.81 12.61 -2.89
CA ALA A 62 -13.45 11.65 -1.85
C ALA A 62 -13.86 10.25 -2.29
N GLU A 63 -12.94 9.28 -2.13
CA GLU A 63 -13.11 7.84 -2.43
C GLU A 63 -14.45 7.31 -1.91
N SER A 64 -15.48 7.48 -2.72
CA SER A 64 -16.82 6.94 -2.50
C SER A 64 -16.88 5.66 -3.32
N GLU A 65 -17.37 4.58 -2.74
CA GLU A 65 -17.40 3.28 -3.39
C GLU A 65 -18.10 3.40 -4.76
N PRO A 66 -17.48 2.90 -5.85
CA PRO A 66 -18.08 2.98 -7.17
C PRO A 66 -19.48 2.35 -7.17
N PRO A 67 -20.51 3.07 -7.65
CA PRO A 67 -21.86 2.54 -7.67
C PRO A 67 -21.92 1.26 -8.52
N GLY A 68 -22.62 0.25 -8.01
CA GLY A 68 -22.81 -1.03 -8.70
C GLY A 68 -21.73 -2.09 -8.44
N LEU A 69 -20.74 -1.80 -7.59
CA LEU A 69 -19.92 -2.87 -7.03
C LEU A 69 -20.79 -3.75 -6.11
N VAL A 70 -20.68 -5.06 -6.31
CA VAL A 70 -21.22 -6.03 -5.36
C VAL A 70 -20.29 -6.06 -4.14
N GLY A 71 -20.87 -6.17 -2.94
CA GLY A 71 -20.11 -6.23 -1.70
C GLY A 71 -18.98 -7.27 -1.75
N PRO A 72 -17.86 -7.03 -1.04
CA PRO A 72 -16.67 -7.85 -1.17
C PRO A 72 -16.91 -9.29 -0.74
N ALA A 73 -16.37 -10.24 -1.51
CA ALA A 73 -16.36 -11.64 -1.09
C ALA A 73 -15.52 -11.80 0.20
N SER A 74 -16.06 -12.51 1.20
CA SER A 74 -15.41 -12.63 2.50
C SER A 74 -14.10 -13.43 2.46
N GLY A 75 -14.02 -14.48 1.64
CA GLY A 75 -12.86 -15.39 1.59
C GLY A 75 -11.50 -14.71 1.37
N PRO A 76 -11.34 -13.85 0.35
CA PRO A 76 -10.11 -13.07 0.16
C PRO A 76 -9.77 -12.14 1.35
N LEU A 77 -10.78 -11.52 1.96
CA LEU A 77 -10.59 -10.62 3.11
C LEU A 77 -10.17 -11.41 4.36
N GLU A 78 -10.79 -12.56 4.63
CA GLU A 78 -10.45 -13.47 5.73
C GLU A 78 -9.00 -13.99 5.59
N ALA A 79 -8.62 -14.45 4.39
CA ALA A 79 -7.27 -14.92 4.13
C ALA A 79 -6.23 -13.82 4.38
N ARG A 80 -6.54 -12.57 3.99
CA ARG A 80 -5.66 -11.43 4.23
C ARG A 80 -5.61 -11.05 5.71
N LEU A 81 -6.72 -11.15 6.43
CA LEU A 81 -6.78 -10.91 7.87
C LEU A 81 -5.90 -11.91 8.64
N ASP A 82 -5.95 -13.19 8.27
CA ASP A 82 -5.12 -14.23 8.87
C ASP A 82 -3.63 -14.01 8.56
N TYR A 83 -3.31 -13.60 7.33
CA TYR A 83 -1.96 -13.16 6.97
C TYR A 83 -1.47 -12.05 7.89
N CYS A 84 -2.28 -11.00 8.09
CA CYS A 84 -1.91 -9.86 8.94
C CYS A 84 -1.66 -10.31 10.39
N ARG A 85 -2.58 -11.09 10.96
CA ARG A 85 -2.46 -11.63 12.33
C ARG A 85 -1.16 -12.43 12.53
N HIS A 86 -0.86 -13.32 11.59
CA HIS A 86 0.34 -14.14 11.65
C HIS A 86 1.62 -13.27 11.59
N HIS A 87 1.65 -12.29 10.69
CA HIS A 87 2.81 -11.42 10.51
C HIS A 87 3.02 -10.47 11.68
N ILE A 88 1.95 -9.92 12.27
CA ILE A 88 2.04 -9.13 13.51
C ILE A 88 2.66 -9.96 14.63
N ALA A 89 2.19 -11.20 14.83
CA ALA A 89 2.72 -12.09 15.86
C ALA A 89 4.20 -12.43 15.63
N ARG A 90 4.63 -12.55 14.37
CA ARG A 90 6.05 -12.69 14.02
C ARG A 90 6.84 -11.42 14.35
N LEU A 91 6.42 -10.25 13.89
CA LEU A 91 7.12 -8.98 14.12
C LEU A 91 7.25 -8.67 15.62
N ARG A 92 6.21 -8.93 16.42
CA ARG A 92 6.28 -8.78 17.89
C ARG A 92 7.31 -9.70 18.53
N ARG A 93 7.47 -10.93 18.02
CA ARG A 93 8.54 -11.85 18.48
C ARG A 93 9.93 -11.33 18.12
N GLU A 94 10.09 -10.71 16.95
CA GLU A 94 11.36 -10.10 16.51
C GLU A 94 11.69 -8.81 17.27
N LEU A 95 10.69 -8.02 17.66
CA LEU A 95 10.86 -6.79 18.44
C LEU A 95 11.29 -7.04 19.89
N ARG A 96 10.77 -8.10 20.53
CA ARG A 96 11.04 -8.41 21.94
C ARG A 96 12.55 -8.45 22.31
N PRO A 97 13.42 -9.20 21.62
CA PRO A 97 14.84 -9.23 21.96
C PRO A 97 15.54 -7.88 21.77
N LEU A 98 15.06 -7.02 20.85
CA LEU A 98 15.61 -5.67 20.67
C LEU A 98 15.29 -4.76 21.86
N LEU A 99 14.05 -4.82 22.35
CA LEU A 99 13.62 -4.08 23.53
C LEU A 99 14.38 -4.54 24.78
N GLU A 100 14.47 -5.85 25.00
CA GLU A 100 15.22 -6.43 26.12
C GLU A 100 16.70 -6.02 26.08
N ALA A 101 17.34 -6.09 24.90
CA ALA A 101 18.73 -5.68 24.72
C ALA A 101 18.92 -4.18 25.00
N ALA A 102 18.02 -3.32 24.50
CA ALA A 102 18.06 -1.88 24.72
C ALA A 102 17.89 -1.52 26.21
N GLU A 103 16.98 -2.19 26.92
CA GLU A 103 16.79 -1.98 28.36
C GLU A 103 18.04 -2.36 29.15
N VAL A 104 18.61 -3.54 28.87
CA VAL A 104 19.85 -4.00 29.52
C VAL A 104 20.98 -3.04 29.21
N ALA A 105 21.13 -2.60 27.96
CA ALA A 105 22.14 -1.63 27.56
C ALA A 105 21.99 -0.29 28.29
N ARG A 106 20.76 0.21 28.45
CA ARG A 106 20.48 1.44 29.22
C ARG A 106 20.89 1.30 30.68
N ARG A 107 20.58 0.18 31.34
CA ARG A 107 21.01 -0.09 32.73
C ARG A 107 22.53 -0.10 32.83
N TRP A 108 23.22 -0.69 31.86
CA TRP A 108 24.68 -0.67 31.80
C TRP A 108 25.24 0.73 31.56
N GLN A 109 24.69 1.52 30.63
CA GLN A 109 25.12 2.90 30.40
C GLN A 109 25.02 3.77 31.67
N GLN A 110 24.02 3.53 32.51
CA GLN A 110 23.84 4.22 33.78
C GLN A 110 24.88 3.81 34.84
N ALA A 111 25.17 2.52 34.96
CA ALA A 111 26.09 2.00 35.99
C ALA A 111 27.58 2.13 35.61
N LEU A 112 27.90 2.07 34.31
CA LEU A 112 29.27 1.99 33.81
C LEU A 112 30.21 3.12 34.27
N PRO A 113 29.80 4.40 34.30
CA PRO A 113 30.71 5.47 34.73
C PRO A 113 31.24 5.27 36.15
N ALA A 114 30.37 4.90 37.10
CA ALA A 114 30.76 4.65 38.48
C ALA A 114 31.63 3.40 38.62
N LEU A 115 31.27 2.32 37.91
CA LEU A 115 32.05 1.08 37.91
C LEU A 115 33.45 1.26 37.31
N LEU A 116 33.57 2.05 36.23
CA LEU A 116 34.87 2.38 35.61
C LEU A 116 35.72 3.26 36.51
N ALA A 117 35.12 4.21 37.22
CA ALA A 117 35.83 5.08 38.18
C ALA A 117 36.37 4.31 39.40
N ALA A 118 35.68 3.24 39.81
CA ALA A 118 36.10 2.41 40.93
C ALA A 118 37.10 1.30 40.55
N ALA A 119 37.29 1.02 39.26
CA ALA A 119 38.15 -0.06 38.78
C ALA A 119 39.58 0.44 38.49
N GLU A 120 40.57 -0.29 38.99
CA GLU A 120 41.99 0.02 38.75
C GLU A 120 42.31 0.00 37.23
N PRO A 121 42.87 1.09 36.67
CA PRO A 121 43.23 1.14 35.26
C PRO A 121 44.19 0.01 34.85
N GLY A 122 43.91 -0.62 33.71
CA GLY A 122 44.70 -1.76 33.20
C GLY A 122 44.45 -3.09 33.91
N SER A 123 43.56 -3.14 34.89
CA SER A 123 43.12 -4.41 35.47
C SER A 123 42.20 -5.20 34.50
N PRO A 124 42.16 -6.54 34.58
CA PRO A 124 41.23 -7.34 33.77
C PRO A 124 39.76 -6.95 33.95
N ALA A 125 39.38 -6.46 35.13
CA ALA A 125 38.04 -5.96 35.43
C ALA A 125 37.75 -4.66 34.67
N HIS A 126 38.72 -3.73 34.63
CA HIS A 126 38.60 -2.49 33.87
C HIS A 126 38.43 -2.78 32.36
N ASP A 127 39.23 -3.68 31.80
CA ASP A 127 39.12 -4.08 30.38
C ASP A 127 37.78 -4.74 30.06
N TRP A 128 37.26 -5.56 30.98
CA TRP A 128 35.93 -6.15 30.84
C TRP A 128 34.83 -5.08 30.83
N LEU A 129 34.90 -4.08 31.70
CA LEU A 129 33.96 -2.96 31.74
C LEU A 129 34.01 -2.11 30.46
N LEU A 130 35.20 -1.91 29.88
CA LEU A 130 35.34 -1.21 28.60
C LEU A 130 34.67 -1.97 27.44
N ARG A 131 34.86 -3.30 27.36
CA ARG A 131 34.12 -4.14 26.40
C ARG A 131 32.61 -4.08 26.63
N ARG A 132 32.19 -4.06 27.90
CA ARG A 132 30.76 -3.94 28.25
C ARG A 132 30.17 -2.60 27.81
N ARG A 133 30.94 -1.51 27.92
CA ARG A 133 30.56 -0.18 27.40
C ARG A 133 30.37 -0.18 25.89
N GLN A 134 31.30 -0.79 25.15
CA GLN A 134 31.19 -0.90 23.69
C GLN A 134 29.94 -1.70 23.28
N ALA A 135 29.69 -2.84 23.93
CA ALA A 135 28.50 -3.65 23.66
C ALA A 135 27.20 -2.90 23.98
N ALA A 136 27.14 -2.15 25.08
CA ALA A 136 25.99 -1.34 25.44
C ALA A 136 25.76 -0.17 24.46
N ALA A 137 26.83 0.43 23.94
CA ALA A 137 26.72 1.46 22.92
C ALA A 137 26.20 0.90 21.59
N ALA A 138 26.70 -0.26 21.14
CA ALA A 138 26.25 -0.92 19.92
C ALA A 138 24.76 -1.32 19.99
N ALA A 139 24.28 -1.77 21.15
CA ALA A 139 22.86 -2.11 21.34
C ALA A 139 21.91 -0.88 21.26
N LEU A 140 22.45 0.34 21.34
CA LEU A 140 21.71 1.61 21.33
C LEU A 140 22.15 2.53 20.18
N ASP A 141 22.83 1.97 19.17
CA ASP A 141 23.27 2.74 18.03
C ASP A 141 22.13 3.07 17.05
N ALA A 142 22.46 3.89 16.04
CA ALA A 142 21.49 4.33 15.04
C ALA A 142 20.93 3.17 14.21
N GLU A 143 21.71 2.13 13.95
CA GLU A 143 21.29 0.97 13.16
C GLU A 143 20.29 0.11 13.94
N ALA A 144 20.58 -0.17 15.22
CA ALA A 144 19.68 -0.87 16.12
C ALA A 144 18.37 -0.11 16.31
N SER A 145 18.44 1.22 16.45
CA SER A 145 17.27 2.10 16.51
C SER A 145 16.43 2.04 15.23
N ALA A 146 17.07 2.17 14.06
CA ALA A 146 16.38 2.09 12.78
C ALA A 146 15.68 0.73 12.60
N ARG A 147 16.36 -0.38 12.93
CA ARG A 147 15.78 -1.72 12.88
C ARG A 147 14.55 -1.83 13.77
N TYR A 148 14.63 -1.34 15.01
CA TYR A 148 13.49 -1.30 15.93
C TYR A 148 12.31 -0.51 15.34
N HIS A 149 12.55 0.72 14.89
CA HIS A 149 11.49 1.59 14.37
C HIS A 149 10.85 1.04 13.10
N LEU A 150 11.63 0.44 12.20
CA LEU A 150 11.10 -0.20 10.99
C LEU A 150 10.19 -1.38 11.31
N LEU A 151 10.59 -2.26 12.24
CA LEU A 151 9.76 -3.38 12.66
C LEU A 151 8.48 -2.91 13.36
N ARG A 152 8.58 -1.87 14.20
CA ARG A 152 7.43 -1.27 14.89
C ARG A 152 6.42 -0.68 13.89
N VAL A 153 6.88 0.15 12.95
CA VAL A 153 6.01 0.78 11.93
C VAL A 153 5.35 -0.28 11.05
N ARG A 154 6.06 -1.34 10.67
CA ARG A 154 5.47 -2.46 9.91
C ARG A 154 4.39 -3.19 10.70
N ALA A 155 4.58 -3.38 12.00
CA ALA A 155 3.56 -3.99 12.85
C ALA A 155 2.32 -3.10 12.96
N GLU A 156 2.50 -1.80 13.19
CA GLU A 156 1.42 -0.81 13.25
C GLU A 156 0.62 -0.74 11.95
N ALA A 157 1.30 -0.79 10.80
CA ALA A 157 0.63 -0.80 9.49
C ALA A 157 -0.24 -2.06 9.28
N LEU A 158 0.26 -3.24 9.66
CA LEU A 158 -0.51 -4.48 9.57
C LEU A 158 -1.68 -4.52 10.56
N GLU A 159 -1.53 -3.89 11.73
CA GLU A 159 -2.62 -3.74 12.70
C GLU A 159 -3.73 -2.85 12.16
N ALA A 160 -3.38 -1.72 11.53
CA ALA A 160 -4.34 -0.84 10.87
C ALA A 160 -5.07 -1.53 9.71
N GLU A 161 -4.33 -2.28 8.89
CA GLU A 161 -4.92 -3.08 7.81
C GLU A 161 -5.87 -4.15 8.35
N GLY A 162 -5.47 -4.90 9.38
CA GLY A 162 -6.32 -5.90 10.02
C GLY A 162 -7.60 -5.32 10.63
N ALA A 163 -7.53 -4.11 11.20
CA ALA A 163 -8.69 -3.39 11.70
C ALA A 163 -9.65 -2.99 10.57
N ALA A 164 -9.13 -2.49 9.45
CA ALA A 164 -9.93 -2.14 8.28
C ALA A 164 -10.61 -3.39 7.67
N LEU A 165 -9.88 -4.51 7.53
CA LEU A 165 -10.45 -5.77 7.04
C LEU A 165 -11.54 -6.31 7.95
N THR A 166 -11.36 -6.20 9.28
CA THR A 166 -12.39 -6.59 10.25
C THR A 166 -13.63 -5.71 10.13
N ALA A 167 -13.47 -4.40 9.89
CA ALA A 167 -14.59 -3.50 9.66
C ALA A 167 -15.36 -3.87 8.39
N LEU A 168 -14.65 -4.19 7.29
CA LEU A 168 -15.27 -4.63 6.03
C LEU A 168 -16.03 -5.96 6.18
N LEU A 169 -15.47 -6.93 6.91
CA LEU A 169 -16.13 -8.22 7.15
C LEU A 169 -17.37 -8.11 8.05
N ASN A 170 -17.41 -7.09 8.92
CA ASN A 170 -18.54 -6.82 9.80
C ASN A 170 -19.53 -5.81 9.23
N ALA A 171 -19.19 -5.16 8.11
CA ALA A 171 -20.10 -4.24 7.46
C ALA A 171 -21.33 -5.03 6.99
N PRO A 172 -22.55 -4.55 7.27
CA PRO A 172 -23.74 -5.19 6.76
C PRO A 172 -23.66 -5.20 5.24
N ALA A 173 -23.76 -6.38 4.63
CA ALA A 173 -24.04 -6.47 3.20
C ALA A 173 -25.40 -5.82 3.00
N ASP A 174 -25.43 -4.60 2.44
CA ASP A 174 -26.69 -3.99 2.04
C ASP A 174 -27.41 -4.97 1.10
N ARG A 175 -28.62 -5.34 1.51
CA ARG A 175 -29.49 -6.33 0.88
C ARG A 175 -30.14 -5.78 -0.39
#